data_AF-A0AAU5ZRE9-F1
#
_entry.id   AF-A0AAU5ZRE9-F1
#
_cell.length_a   1.000
_cell.length_b   1.000
_cell.length_c   1.000
_cell.angle_alpha   90.00
_cell.angle_beta   90.00
_cell.angle_gamma   90.00
#
_symmetry.space_group_name_H-M   'P 1'
#
loop_
_entity.id
_entity.type
_entity.pdbx_description
1 polymer ?
#
loop_
_entity_poly.entity_id
_entity_poly.type
_entity_poly.pdbx_seq_one_letter_code
_entity_poly.pdbx_strand_id
1 'polypeptide(L)'
;MPRMSKVELYAAIRRDHRGGMSMRELERTHGVTWRTVRKALDSAWPEPRKKLPPRATGLDRYKPVIDEILRADLDAPRKQRHTVTRIFHRLVEEHGADVSYGMVRYYVAGRKPEILVESGKAPLEAFVPQTHQPGHEAEVDFGDVTVRLAGELVTCYLFSFRLSYSGKAVHRPVDRTTGVSYVAVW
;
A
#
# COMPACT_ATOMS: atom_id res chain seq x y z
N MET A 1 14.71 8.82 -24.81
CA MET A 1 15.33 9.20 -23.51
C MET A 1 16.55 10.05 -23.81
N PRO A 2 16.89 11.11 -23.04
CA PRO A 2 18.15 11.79 -23.26
C PRO A 2 19.29 10.78 -23.01
N ARG A 3 20.28 10.74 -23.92
CA ARG A 3 21.38 9.75 -23.96
C ARG A 3 22.35 9.85 -22.77
N MET A 4 22.25 10.90 -21.96
CA MET A 4 23.13 11.18 -20.81
C MET A 4 22.34 11.85 -19.69
N SER A 5 22.74 11.59 -18.44
CA SER A 5 22.23 12.29 -17.26
C SER A 5 22.65 13.76 -17.26
N LYS A 6 21.93 14.61 -16.50
CA LYS A 6 22.24 16.04 -16.41
C LYS A 6 23.63 16.31 -15.81
N VAL A 7 24.12 15.41 -14.95
CA VAL A 7 25.46 15.50 -14.34
C VAL A 7 26.54 15.22 -15.38
N GLU A 8 26.36 14.16 -16.18
CA GLU A 8 27.29 13.81 -17.26
C GLU A 8 27.34 14.89 -18.33
N LEU A 9 26.19 15.49 -18.66
CA LEU A 9 26.11 16.64 -19.57
C LEU A 9 26.93 17.83 -19.05
N TYR A 10 26.82 18.16 -17.75
CA TYR A 10 27.59 19.24 -17.14
C TYR A 10 29.09 18.94 -17.15
N ALA A 11 29.48 17.69 -16.88
CA ALA A 11 30.87 17.27 -16.94
C ALA A 11 31.44 17.33 -18.38
N ALA A 12 30.65 16.95 -19.38
CA ALA A 12 31.03 17.04 -20.79
C ALA A 12 31.23 18.50 -21.24
N ILE A 13 30.29 19.39 -20.93
CA ILE A 13 30.40 20.82 -21.25
C ILE A 13 31.68 21.42 -20.66
N ARG A 14 32.02 21.11 -19.40
CA ARG A 14 33.25 21.60 -18.76
C ARG A 14 34.52 20.99 -19.35
N ARG A 15 34.47 19.74 -19.80
CA ARG A 15 35.60 19.09 -20.48
C ARG A 15 35.88 19.81 -21.79
N ASP A 16 34.85 20.02 -22.59
CA ASP A 16 34.97 20.56 -23.95
C ASP A 16 35.28 22.06 -23.93
N HIS A 17 34.77 22.80 -22.94
CA HIS A 17 35.17 24.19 -22.67
C HIS A 17 36.66 24.30 -22.29
N ARG A 18 37.18 23.38 -21.45
CA ARG A 18 38.63 23.33 -21.15
C ARG A 18 39.46 22.93 -22.36
N GLY A 19 38.87 22.21 -23.32
CA GLY A 19 39.46 21.92 -24.62
C GLY A 19 39.46 23.10 -25.60
N GLY A 20 38.98 24.28 -25.20
CA GLY A 20 39.02 25.50 -25.99
C GLY A 20 37.77 25.79 -26.84
N MET A 21 36.71 24.98 -26.72
CA MET A 21 35.46 25.25 -27.44
C MET A 21 34.79 26.54 -26.94
N SER A 22 34.30 27.35 -27.87
CA SER A 22 33.53 28.56 -27.57
C SER A 22 32.12 28.21 -27.06
N MET A 23 31.50 29.16 -26.37
CA MET A 23 30.14 29.01 -25.83
C MET A 23 29.11 28.59 -26.90
N ARG A 24 29.20 29.17 -28.11
CA ARG A 24 28.29 28.84 -29.22
C ARG A 24 28.53 27.43 -29.79
N GLU A 25 29.77 26.96 -29.77
CA GLU A 25 30.09 25.59 -30.18
C GLU A 25 29.56 24.59 -29.17
N LEU A 26 29.70 24.87 -27.87
CA LEU A 26 29.14 24.03 -26.80
C LEU A 26 27.60 23.92 -26.88
N GLU A 27 26.91 25.02 -27.19
CA GLU A 27 25.46 25.01 -27.41
C GLU A 27 25.04 24.07 -28.55
N ARG A 28 25.76 24.12 -29.69
CA ARG A 28 25.48 23.28 -30.86
C ARG A 28 25.86 21.82 -30.62
N THR A 29 27.04 21.56 -30.07
CA THR A 29 27.58 20.21 -29.84
C THR A 29 26.73 19.42 -28.84
N HIS A 30 26.30 20.07 -27.76
CA HIS A 30 25.50 19.40 -26.72
C HIS A 30 23.98 19.61 -26.88
N GLY A 31 23.54 20.40 -27.87
CA GLY A 31 22.11 20.68 -28.10
C GLY A 31 21.44 21.38 -26.92
N VAL A 32 22.15 22.30 -26.26
CA VAL A 32 21.68 23.00 -25.05
C VAL A 32 21.63 24.51 -25.28
N THR A 33 20.82 25.19 -24.48
CA THR A 33 20.81 26.67 -24.47
C THR A 33 22.04 27.23 -23.78
N TRP A 34 22.44 28.44 -24.16
CA TRP A 34 23.47 29.24 -23.48
C TRP A 34 23.36 29.24 -21.94
N ARG A 35 22.13 29.31 -21.38
CA ARG A 35 21.90 29.32 -19.93
C ARG A 35 22.37 28.03 -19.27
N THR A 36 22.21 26.90 -19.96
CA THR A 36 22.66 25.59 -19.48
C THR A 36 24.19 25.50 -19.53
N VAL A 37 24.82 26.02 -20.59
CA VAL A 37 26.28 26.08 -20.71
C VAL A 37 26.86 26.91 -19.57
N ARG A 38 26.34 28.13 -19.36
CA ARG A 38 26.76 28.99 -18.25
C ARG A 38 26.62 28.30 -16.90
N LYS A 39 25.45 27.70 -16.62
CA LYS A 39 25.24 26.95 -15.37
C LYS A 39 26.21 25.77 -15.17
N ALA A 40 26.62 25.11 -16.25
CA ALA A 40 27.56 24.00 -16.18
C ALA A 40 29.01 24.45 -15.92
N LEU A 41 29.36 25.67 -16.37
CA LEU A 41 30.66 26.30 -16.11
C LEU A 41 30.71 26.91 -14.70
N ASP A 42 29.61 27.50 -14.25
CA ASP A 42 29.51 28.11 -12.91
C ASP A 42 29.46 27.06 -11.78
N SER A 43 28.88 25.87 -12.04
CA SER A 43 28.76 24.81 -11.03
C SER A 43 29.08 23.42 -11.57
N ALA A 44 29.84 22.67 -10.76
CA ALA A 44 30.14 21.27 -10.99
C ALA A 44 28.85 20.41 -11.10
N TRP A 45 27.88 20.73 -10.24
CA TRP A 45 26.68 19.95 -10.02
C TRP A 45 25.45 20.69 -10.53
N PRO A 46 24.57 20.04 -11.33
CA PRO A 46 23.32 20.66 -11.73
C PRO A 46 22.46 20.90 -10.50
N GLU A 47 21.87 22.09 -10.43
CA GLU A 47 20.88 22.40 -9.40
C GLU A 47 19.77 21.34 -9.41
N PRO A 48 19.38 20.84 -8.22
CA PRO A 48 18.22 19.98 -8.09
C PRO A 48 17.02 20.65 -8.75
N ARG A 49 16.19 19.86 -9.41
CA ARG A 49 14.93 20.37 -9.95
C ARG A 49 14.15 20.96 -8.78
N LYS A 50 13.75 22.23 -8.89
CA LYS A 50 12.88 22.87 -7.91
C LYS A 50 11.66 21.97 -7.73
N LYS A 51 11.44 21.51 -6.49
CA LYS A 51 10.20 20.82 -6.13
C LYS A 51 9.11 21.88 -6.18
N LEU A 52 8.20 21.76 -7.14
CA LEU A 52 7.01 22.59 -7.13
C LEU A 52 6.21 22.24 -5.89
N PRO A 53 5.59 23.23 -5.22
CA PRO A 53 4.67 22.92 -4.14
C PRO A 53 3.57 21.99 -4.68
N PRO A 54 3.11 21.02 -3.90
CA PRO A 54 1.99 20.18 -4.31
C PRO A 54 0.81 21.07 -4.67
N ARG A 55 0.22 20.83 -5.84
CA ARG A 55 -0.93 21.61 -6.32
C ARG A 55 -2.11 21.32 -5.41
N ALA A 56 -2.75 22.38 -4.91
CA ALA A 56 -3.95 22.22 -4.11
C ALA A 56 -5.02 21.47 -4.93
N THR A 57 -5.65 20.49 -4.30
CA THR A 57 -6.71 19.67 -4.89
C THR A 57 -8.05 19.97 -4.24
N GLY A 58 -9.16 19.75 -4.94
CA GLY A 58 -10.50 19.89 -4.36
C GLY A 58 -10.74 18.99 -3.13
N LEU A 59 -9.92 17.96 -2.95
CA LEU A 59 -9.94 17.09 -1.78
C LEU A 59 -9.36 17.73 -0.52
N ASP A 60 -8.51 18.76 -0.65
CA ASP A 60 -7.74 19.30 0.48
C ASP A 60 -8.62 19.80 1.62
N ARG A 61 -9.78 20.39 1.30
CA ARG A 61 -10.78 20.84 2.28
C ARG A 61 -11.41 19.70 3.09
N TYR A 62 -11.41 18.47 2.55
CA TYR A 62 -12.03 17.30 3.18
C TYR A 62 -11.00 16.35 3.82
N LYS A 63 -9.70 16.60 3.61
CA LYS A 63 -8.64 15.79 4.23
C LYS A 63 -8.80 15.66 5.75
N PRO A 64 -9.10 16.73 6.52
CA PRO A 64 -9.29 16.61 7.96
C PRO A 64 -10.44 15.66 8.33
N VAL A 65 -11.55 15.72 7.60
CA VAL A 65 -12.71 14.83 7.81
C VAL A 65 -12.33 13.38 7.54
N ILE A 66 -11.63 13.11 6.44
CA ILE A 66 -11.17 11.75 6.12
C ILE A 66 -10.22 11.24 7.21
N ASP A 67 -9.31 12.09 7.67
CA ASP A 67 -8.36 11.79 8.73
C ASP A 67 -9.07 11.43 10.05
N GLU A 68 -10.11 12.17 10.43
CA GLU A 68 -10.94 11.87 11.61
C GLU A 68 -11.64 10.52 11.49
N ILE A 69 -12.25 10.23 10.32
CA ILE A 69 -12.89 8.94 10.06
C ILE A 69 -11.89 7.80 10.16
N LEU A 70 -10.70 7.96 9.56
CA LEU A 70 -9.65 6.94 9.58
C LEU A 70 -9.10 6.70 10.99
N ARG A 71 -9.00 7.75 11.83
CA ARG A 71 -8.59 7.61 13.23
C ARG A 71 -9.66 6.90 14.06
N ALA A 72 -10.93 7.26 13.90
CA ALA A 72 -12.04 6.58 14.57
C ALA A 72 -12.12 5.09 14.17
N ASP A 73 -11.82 4.76 12.91
CA ASP A 73 -11.77 3.39 12.42
C ASP A 73 -10.69 2.53 13.08
N LEU A 74 -9.65 3.13 13.69
CA LEU A 74 -8.60 2.37 14.38
C LEU A 74 -9.13 1.63 15.61
N ASP A 75 -10.09 2.23 16.31
CA ASP A 75 -10.70 1.68 17.53
C ASP A 75 -12.01 0.93 17.23
N ALA A 76 -12.58 1.12 16.05
CA ALA A 76 -13.78 0.42 15.64
C ALA A 76 -13.55 -1.09 15.39
N PRO A 77 -14.52 -1.96 15.74
CA PRO A 77 -14.51 -3.37 15.38
C PRO A 77 -14.34 -3.57 13.86
N ARG A 78 -13.62 -4.62 13.44
CA ARG A 78 -13.25 -4.82 12.03
C ARG A 78 -14.42 -4.74 11.04
N LYS A 79 -15.61 -5.20 11.44
CA LYS A 79 -16.83 -5.18 10.60
C LYS A 79 -17.48 -3.80 10.50
N GLN A 80 -17.13 -2.86 11.38
CA GLN A 80 -17.68 -1.50 11.45
C GLN A 80 -16.74 -0.42 10.89
N ARG A 81 -15.52 -0.80 10.49
CA ARG A 81 -14.57 0.11 9.85
C ARG A 81 -15.06 0.55 8.48
N HIS A 82 -14.85 1.81 8.15
CA HIS A 82 -15.31 2.35 6.88
C HIS A 82 -14.47 1.80 5.72
N THR A 83 -15.17 1.41 4.65
CA THR A 83 -14.53 1.19 3.35
C THR A 83 -14.30 2.54 2.67
N VAL A 84 -13.35 2.59 1.72
CA VAL A 84 -13.13 3.80 0.90
C VAL A 84 -14.42 4.27 0.25
N THR A 85 -15.25 3.33 -0.22
CA THR A 85 -16.58 3.61 -0.78
C THR A 85 -17.48 4.29 0.26
N ARG A 86 -17.53 3.79 1.50
CA ARG A 86 -18.32 4.43 2.56
C ARG A 86 -17.80 5.81 2.91
N ILE A 87 -16.48 6.00 3.02
CA ILE A 87 -15.88 7.32 3.25
C ILE A 87 -16.30 8.29 2.13
N PHE A 88 -16.22 7.84 0.87
CA PHE A 88 -16.64 8.65 -0.28
C PHE A 88 -18.12 9.04 -0.20
N HIS A 89 -19.03 8.09 0.07
CA HIS A 89 -20.45 8.41 0.23
C HIS A 89 -20.70 9.41 1.34
N ARG A 90 -20.07 9.23 2.52
CA ARG A 90 -20.19 10.18 3.62
C ARG A 90 -19.70 11.58 3.25
N LEU A 91 -18.60 11.69 2.49
CA LEU A 91 -18.14 12.99 1.98
C LEU A 91 -19.18 13.66 1.07
N VAL A 92 -19.82 12.90 0.19
CA VAL A 92 -20.84 13.44 -0.73
C VAL A 92 -22.12 13.79 0.04
N GLU A 93 -22.61 12.89 0.87
CA GLU A 93 -23.89 12.97 1.59
C GLU A 93 -23.86 14.00 2.74
N GLU A 94 -22.82 13.96 3.58
CA GLU A 94 -22.73 14.78 4.80
C GLU A 94 -22.06 16.14 4.53
N HIS A 95 -21.15 16.21 3.54
CA HIS A 95 -20.31 17.40 3.31
C HIS A 95 -20.48 18.02 1.91
N GLY A 96 -21.36 17.48 1.07
CA GLY A 96 -21.62 17.99 -0.28
C GLY A 96 -20.38 17.95 -1.18
N ALA A 97 -19.56 16.91 -1.05
CA ALA A 97 -18.25 16.88 -1.68
C ALA A 97 -18.27 16.64 -3.19
N ASP A 98 -17.79 17.63 -3.95
CA ASP A 98 -17.48 17.50 -5.38
C ASP A 98 -16.03 16.99 -5.57
N VAL A 99 -15.83 15.70 -5.30
CA VAL A 99 -14.55 15.00 -5.49
C VAL A 99 -14.79 13.66 -6.16
N SER A 100 -13.79 13.15 -6.90
CA SER A 100 -13.91 11.80 -7.47
C SER A 100 -13.54 10.72 -6.44
N TYR A 101 -14.17 9.55 -6.57
CA TYR A 101 -13.79 8.36 -5.80
C TYR A 101 -12.29 8.04 -5.91
N GLY A 102 -11.69 8.22 -7.09
CA GLY A 102 -10.26 7.97 -7.32
C GLY A 102 -9.36 8.87 -6.46
N MET A 103 -9.73 10.14 -6.28
CA MET A 103 -8.99 11.06 -5.40
C MET A 103 -9.06 10.62 -3.94
N VAL A 104 -10.26 10.26 -3.46
CA VAL A 104 -10.44 9.77 -2.08
C VAL A 104 -9.67 8.47 -1.87
N ARG A 105 -9.76 7.51 -2.81
CA ARG A 105 -9.03 6.25 -2.76
C ARG A 105 -7.53 6.46 -2.69
N TYR A 106 -6.98 7.32 -3.55
CA TYR A 106 -5.54 7.60 -3.59
C TYR A 106 -5.07 8.20 -2.26
N TYR A 107 -5.82 9.16 -1.73
CA TYR A 107 -5.50 9.79 -0.45
C TYR A 107 -5.58 8.78 0.71
N VAL A 108 -6.67 8.03 0.84
CA VAL A 108 -6.85 7.04 1.90
C VAL A 108 -5.76 5.96 1.84
N ALA A 109 -5.35 5.52 0.66
CA ALA A 109 -4.32 4.50 0.49
C ALA A 109 -2.96 4.92 1.05
N GLY A 110 -2.56 6.19 0.86
CA GLY A 110 -1.32 6.73 1.44
C GLY A 110 -1.48 7.10 2.91
N ARG A 111 -2.61 7.69 3.27
CA ARG A 111 -2.83 8.29 4.60
C ARG A 111 -3.10 7.26 5.70
N LYS A 112 -3.73 6.13 5.36
CA LYS A 112 -4.07 5.09 6.35
C LYS A 112 -2.83 4.44 6.99
N PRO A 113 -1.77 4.06 6.26
CA PRO A 113 -0.50 3.64 6.85
C PRO A 113 0.14 4.70 7.75
N GLU A 114 0.15 5.98 7.33
CA GLU A 114 0.71 7.07 8.13
C GLU A 114 -0.01 7.20 9.48
N ILE A 115 -1.35 7.18 9.47
CA ILE A 115 -2.17 7.25 10.69
C ILE A 115 -1.92 6.03 11.60
N LEU A 116 -1.71 4.84 11.04
CA LEU A 116 -1.36 3.63 11.82
C LEU A 116 -0.02 3.78 12.54
N VAL A 117 0.97 4.38 11.87
CA VAL A 117 2.29 4.68 12.45
C VAL A 117 2.18 5.77 13.51
N GLU A 118 1.49 6.88 13.22
CA GLU A 118 1.21 7.96 14.17
C GLU A 118 0.53 7.43 15.45
N SER A 119 -0.37 6.47 15.32
CA SER A 119 -1.12 5.91 16.45
C SER A 119 -0.38 4.79 17.20
N GLY A 120 0.84 4.43 16.81
CA GLY A 120 1.59 3.31 17.39
C GLY A 120 0.95 1.93 17.18
N LYS A 121 -0.04 1.83 16.29
CA LYS A 121 -0.73 0.58 15.91
C LYS A 121 -0.22 0.02 14.59
N ALA A 122 0.94 0.50 14.14
CA ALA A 122 1.58 -0.03 12.97
C ALA A 122 1.83 -1.53 13.17
N PRO A 123 1.53 -2.37 12.16
CA PRO A 123 1.95 -3.75 12.23
C PRO A 123 3.47 -3.76 12.39
N LEU A 124 3.96 -4.42 13.44
CA LEU A 124 5.36 -4.79 13.55
C LEU A 124 5.66 -5.62 12.29
N GLU A 125 6.51 -5.10 11.40
CA GLU A 125 7.11 -5.89 10.30
C GLU A 125 8.13 -6.91 10.87
N ALA A 126 7.75 -7.62 11.94
CA ALA A 126 8.50 -8.72 12.49
C ALA A 126 7.85 -10.02 12.01
N PHE A 127 8.13 -10.39 10.76
CA PHE A 127 7.84 -11.73 10.30
C PHE A 127 8.96 -12.64 10.81
N VAL A 128 8.68 -13.44 11.85
CA VAL A 128 9.59 -14.51 12.29
C VAL A 128 9.23 -15.75 11.46
N PRO A 129 10.10 -16.21 10.55
CA PRO A 129 9.84 -17.44 9.81
C PRO A 129 9.79 -18.61 10.80
N GLN A 130 8.62 -19.20 10.98
CA GLN A 130 8.49 -20.41 11.79
C GLN A 130 8.87 -21.62 10.92
N THR A 131 10.07 -22.16 11.15
CA THR A 131 10.51 -23.43 10.56
C THR A 131 10.06 -24.58 11.43
N HIS A 132 9.14 -25.40 10.92
CA HIS A 132 8.66 -26.62 11.59
C HIS A 132 9.33 -27.84 10.99
N GLN A 133 9.59 -28.88 11.77
CA GLN A 133 9.98 -30.19 11.22
C GLN A 133 8.73 -31.01 10.84
N PRO A 134 8.82 -31.92 9.84
CA PRO A 134 7.71 -32.81 9.50
C PRO A 134 7.22 -33.59 10.73
N GLY A 135 5.92 -33.49 11.04
CA GLY A 135 5.28 -34.23 12.14
C GLY A 135 5.57 -33.70 13.55
N HIS A 136 6.35 -32.64 13.69
CA HIS A 136 6.72 -32.10 15.00
C HIS A 136 5.64 -31.19 15.61
N GLU A 137 4.91 -30.46 14.77
CA GLU A 137 3.90 -29.51 15.21
C GLU A 137 2.69 -29.50 14.27
N ALA A 138 1.51 -29.35 14.88
CA ALA A 138 0.25 -29.18 14.21
C ALA A 138 -0.61 -28.20 14.99
N GLU A 139 -1.34 -27.37 14.26
CA GLU A 139 -2.32 -26.46 14.82
C GLU A 139 -3.68 -27.15 14.84
N VAL A 140 -4.38 -26.99 15.97
CA VAL A 140 -5.73 -27.48 16.16
C VAL A 140 -6.63 -26.31 16.52
N ASP A 141 -7.71 -26.16 15.78
CA ASP A 141 -8.70 -25.11 16.01
C ASP A 141 -10.12 -25.68 15.95
N PHE A 142 -11.05 -25.00 16.62
CA PHE A 142 -12.47 -25.29 16.64
C PHE A 142 -13.26 -24.05 16.25
N GLY A 143 -14.14 -24.18 15.27
CA GLY A 143 -14.97 -23.06 14.80
C GLY A 143 -16.39 -23.47 14.50
N ASP A 144 -17.33 -22.54 14.66
CA ASP A 144 -18.71 -22.77 14.22
C ASP A 144 -18.77 -22.74 12.68
N VAL A 145 -19.32 -23.80 12.09
CA VAL A 145 -19.60 -23.88 10.65
C VAL A 145 -21.07 -24.17 10.43
N THR A 146 -21.71 -23.45 9.52
CA THR A 146 -23.09 -23.75 9.10
C THR A 146 -23.04 -24.50 7.79
N VAL A 147 -23.56 -25.73 7.78
CA VAL A 147 -23.60 -26.61 6.62
C VAL A 147 -25.05 -26.95 6.30
N ARG A 148 -25.33 -27.21 5.01
CA ARG A 148 -26.65 -27.65 4.58
C ARG A 148 -26.69 -29.18 4.52
N LEU A 149 -27.30 -29.82 5.51
CA LEU A 149 -27.43 -31.28 5.62
C LEU A 149 -28.87 -31.68 5.27
N ALA A 150 -29.04 -32.57 4.29
CA ALA A 150 -30.36 -33.02 3.83
C ALA A 150 -31.36 -31.88 3.48
N GLY A 151 -30.86 -30.72 3.06
CA GLY A 151 -31.68 -29.55 2.72
C GLY A 151 -31.88 -28.54 3.86
N GLU A 152 -31.56 -28.91 5.10
CA GLU A 152 -31.67 -28.04 6.28
C GLU A 152 -30.32 -27.40 6.64
N LEU A 153 -30.35 -26.15 7.12
CA LEU A 153 -29.15 -25.48 7.63
C LEU A 153 -28.90 -25.90 9.07
N VAL A 154 -27.76 -26.53 9.31
CA VAL A 154 -27.33 -27.02 10.63
C VAL A 154 -26.00 -26.37 10.99
N THR A 155 -25.89 -25.85 12.21
CA THR A 155 -24.63 -25.33 12.75
C THR A 155 -23.89 -26.44 13.50
N CYS A 156 -22.69 -26.78 13.05
CA CYS A 156 -21.81 -27.79 13.63
C CYS A 156 -20.53 -27.14 14.18
N TYR A 157 -19.82 -27.85 15.05
CA TYR A 157 -18.44 -27.50 15.40
C TYR A 157 -17.49 -28.12 14.39
N LEU A 158 -16.71 -27.31 13.69
CA LEU A 158 -15.65 -27.74 12.81
C LEU A 158 -14.37 -27.95 13.63
N PHE A 159 -13.96 -29.20 13.77
CA PHE A 159 -12.59 -29.52 14.15
C PHE A 159 -11.68 -29.31 12.94
N SER A 160 -10.62 -28.53 13.11
CA SER A 160 -9.62 -28.26 12.09
C SER A 160 -8.24 -28.64 12.62
N PHE A 161 -7.60 -29.62 11.98
CA PHE A 161 -6.23 -30.04 12.30
C PHE A 161 -5.33 -29.75 11.10
N ARG A 162 -4.26 -28.98 11.28
CA ARG A 162 -3.34 -28.59 10.20
C ARG A 162 -1.89 -28.89 10.59
N LEU A 163 -1.17 -29.61 9.74
CA LEU A 163 0.26 -29.87 9.93
C LEU A 163 1.08 -28.62 9.58
N SER A 164 1.87 -28.11 10.52
CA SER A 164 2.60 -26.84 10.36
C SER A 164 3.70 -26.90 9.30
N TYR A 165 4.32 -28.07 9.08
CA TYR A 165 5.33 -28.27 8.04
C TYR A 165 4.75 -28.37 6.63
N SER A 166 3.74 -29.21 6.42
CA SER A 166 3.24 -29.53 5.07
C SER A 166 2.03 -28.72 4.63
N GLY A 167 1.38 -28.02 5.57
CA GLY A 167 0.12 -27.32 5.34
C GLY A 167 -1.07 -28.25 5.09
N LYS A 168 -0.89 -29.58 5.08
CA LYS A 168 -2.00 -30.53 4.95
C LYS A 168 -2.93 -30.40 6.15
N ALA A 169 -4.24 -30.40 5.88
CA ALA A 169 -5.25 -30.26 6.91
C ALA A 169 -6.30 -31.36 6.82
N VAL A 170 -6.85 -31.72 7.98
CA VAL A 170 -8.01 -32.59 8.13
C VAL A 170 -9.07 -31.79 8.87
N HIS A 171 -10.24 -31.67 8.24
CA HIS A 171 -11.38 -30.99 8.83
C HIS A 171 -12.48 -32.00 9.10
N ARG A 172 -13.10 -31.93 10.28
CA ARG A 172 -14.21 -32.81 10.68
C ARG A 172 -15.34 -31.98 11.30
N PRO A 173 -16.51 -31.91 10.65
CA PRO A 173 -17.68 -31.36 11.29
C PRO A 173 -18.19 -32.35 12.34
N VAL A 174 -18.41 -31.84 13.55
CA VAL A 174 -18.91 -32.56 14.72
C VAL A 174 -20.21 -31.91 15.14
N ASP A 175 -21.23 -32.74 15.39
CA ASP A 175 -22.50 -32.26 15.92
C ASP A 175 -22.29 -31.61 17.29
N ARG A 176 -22.86 -30.41 17.45
CA ARG A 176 -22.67 -29.56 18.63
C ARG A 176 -23.34 -30.10 19.89
N THR A 177 -24.30 -31.02 19.74
CA THR A 177 -25.18 -31.49 20.81
C THR A 177 -24.81 -32.90 21.26
N THR A 178 -24.34 -33.73 20.32
CA THR A 178 -24.10 -35.16 20.51
C THR A 178 -22.63 -35.56 20.44
N GLY A 179 -21.75 -34.69 19.92
CA GLY A 179 -20.33 -35.00 19.74
C GLY A 179 -20.05 -36.03 18.64
N VAL A 180 -21.08 -36.40 17.86
CA VAL A 180 -20.95 -37.37 16.76
C VAL A 180 -20.41 -36.67 15.52
N SER A 181 -19.36 -37.21 14.92
CA SER A 181 -18.82 -36.71 13.66
C SER A 181 -19.70 -37.17 12.49
N TYR A 182 -20.09 -36.25 11.61
CA TYR A 182 -20.75 -36.61 10.36
C TYR A 182 -19.70 -37.14 9.38
N VAL A 183 -19.71 -38.45 9.12
CA VAL A 183 -18.96 -39.02 8.00
C VAL A 183 -19.84 -38.88 6.77
N ALA A 184 -19.65 -37.82 6.00
CA ALA A 184 -20.20 -37.77 4.64
C ALA A 184 -19.45 -38.81 3.81
N VAL A 185 -20.10 -39.95 3.57
CA VAL A 185 -19.73 -40.87 2.50
C VAL A 185 -20.13 -40.18 1.20
N TRP A 186 -19.15 -39.84 0.37
CA TRP A 186 -19.36 -39.29 -0.97
C TRP A 186 -19.73 -40.38 -1.96
#